data_AF-A0A1M6JCV4-F1
#
_entry.id   AF-A0A1M6JCV4-F1
#
_cell.length_a   1.000
_cell.length_b   1.000
_cell.length_c   1.000
_cell.angle_alpha   90.00
_cell.angle_beta   90.00
_cell.angle_gamma   90.00
#
_symmetry.space_group_name_H-M   'P 1'
#
loop_
_entity.id
_entity.type
_entity.pdbx_description
1 polymer ?
#
loop_
_entity_poly.entity_id
_entity_poly.type
_entity_poly.pdbx_seq_one_letter_code
_entity_poly.pdbx_strand_id
1 'polypeptide(L)'
;MQHSIHTGETFKKLTKAKQLGKDLENSIWVDCEFSHCALDGLQIYGAIFTRCHFEKVSLYWCSAFQATFIDCKFLRCDLRGDFIEARFIRCGFDQCETGDNNLGGKTEWTNAVTVGCVTSTPLPIILREDE
;
A
#
# COMPACT_ATOMS: atom_id res chain seq x y z
N MET A 1 4.56 6.46 -22.71
CA MET A 1 4.87 5.05 -22.99
C MET A 1 4.10 4.24 -21.97
N GLN A 2 3.06 3.52 -22.39
CA GLN A 2 2.19 2.75 -21.49
C GLN A 2 2.88 1.38 -21.33
N HIS A 3 3.62 1.19 -20.23
CA HIS A 3 4.15 -0.12 -19.90
C HIS A 3 2.98 -0.96 -19.41
N SER A 4 2.63 -2.01 -20.16
CA SER A 4 1.76 -3.06 -19.64
C SER A 4 2.50 -3.73 -18.49
N ILE A 5 1.92 -3.64 -17.31
CA ILE A 5 2.42 -4.23 -16.08
C ILE A 5 1.81 -5.63 -15.97
N HIS A 6 2.66 -6.65 -15.87
CA HIS A 6 2.23 -8.03 -15.63
C HIS A 6 2.55 -8.44 -14.19
N THR A 7 1.82 -9.45 -13.72
CA THR A 7 2.04 -10.08 -12.42
C THR A 7 3.44 -10.68 -12.32
N GLY A 8 4.05 -10.64 -11.13
CA GLY A 8 5.40 -11.18 -10.89
C GLY A 8 6.57 -10.37 -11.46
N GLU A 9 6.33 -9.24 -12.13
CA GLU A 9 7.40 -8.41 -12.69
C GLU A 9 8.07 -7.52 -11.63
N THR A 10 9.34 -7.15 -11.89
CA THR A 10 10.07 -6.17 -11.09
C THR A 10 10.11 -4.82 -11.79
N PHE A 11 9.67 -3.78 -11.10
CA PHE A 11 9.67 -2.40 -11.55
C PHE A 11 10.61 -1.54 -10.70
N LYS A 12 11.40 -0.69 -11.35
CA LYS A 12 12.38 0.17 -10.66
C LYS A 12 12.29 1.60 -11.17
N LYS A 13 12.33 2.58 -10.25
CA LYS A 13 12.45 4.02 -10.57
C LYS A 13 11.36 4.57 -11.49
N LEU A 14 10.14 4.05 -11.36
CA LEU A 14 8.99 4.61 -12.05
C LEU A 14 8.53 5.87 -11.33
N THR A 15 8.59 7.03 -11.99
CA THR A 15 8.25 8.32 -11.36
C THR A 15 6.85 8.84 -11.70
N LYS A 16 6.12 8.17 -12.62
CA LYS A 16 4.78 8.60 -13.08
C LYS A 16 3.89 7.41 -13.44
N ALA A 17 3.64 6.52 -12.49
CA ALA A 17 2.69 5.43 -12.68
C ALA A 17 1.26 5.91 -12.42
N LYS A 18 0.55 6.41 -13.45
CA LYS A 18 -0.84 6.90 -13.32
C LYS A 18 -1.92 5.83 -13.48
N GLN A 19 -1.58 4.74 -14.18
CA GLN A 19 -2.50 3.63 -14.45
C GLN A 19 -1.70 2.35 -14.28
N LEU A 20 -2.22 1.47 -13.44
CA LEU A 20 -1.71 0.11 -13.25
C LEU A 20 -2.76 -0.87 -13.78
N GLY A 21 -2.34 -2.10 -14.08
CA GLY A 21 -3.29 -3.19 -14.24
C GLY A 21 -4.10 -3.39 -12.95
N LYS A 22 -5.23 -4.10 -13.02
CA LYS A 22 -6.04 -4.42 -11.83
C LYS A 22 -5.40 -5.48 -10.92
N ASP A 23 -4.35 -6.12 -11.41
CA ASP A 23 -3.68 -7.24 -10.77
C ASP A 23 -2.17 -7.06 -10.87
N LEU A 24 -1.54 -6.93 -9.70
CA LEU A 24 -0.09 -6.79 -9.50
C LEU A 24 0.41 -7.88 -8.54
N GLU A 25 -0.23 -9.03 -8.49
CA GLU A 25 0.18 -10.15 -7.66
C GLU A 25 1.66 -10.48 -7.80
N ASN A 26 2.31 -10.71 -6.66
CA ASN A 26 3.72 -11.10 -6.52
C ASN A 26 4.72 -10.17 -7.23
N SER A 27 4.30 -8.96 -7.60
CA SER A 27 5.18 -7.98 -8.24
C SER A 27 6.12 -7.32 -7.24
N ILE A 28 7.27 -6.84 -7.73
CA ILE A 28 8.29 -6.17 -6.92
C ILE A 28 8.49 -4.75 -7.42
N TRP A 29 8.40 -3.77 -6.53
CA TRP A 29 8.53 -2.35 -6.85
C TRP A 29 9.63 -1.74 -6.00
N VAL A 30 10.60 -1.08 -6.64
CA VAL A 30 11.74 -0.49 -5.95
C VAL A 30 11.93 0.94 -6.39
N ASP A 31 12.02 1.87 -5.44
CA ASP A 31 12.23 3.30 -5.71
C ASP A 31 11.18 3.91 -6.67
N CYS A 32 9.91 3.48 -6.56
CA CYS A 32 8.81 3.92 -7.44
C CYS A 32 7.93 4.99 -6.77
N GLU A 33 7.31 5.84 -7.57
CA GLU A 33 6.39 6.90 -7.16
C GLU A 33 5.02 6.73 -7.82
N PHE A 34 4.00 6.75 -6.98
CA PHE A 34 2.59 6.71 -7.34
C PHE A 34 1.94 7.99 -6.83
N SER A 35 1.39 8.79 -7.73
CA SER A 35 0.82 10.08 -7.37
C SER A 35 -0.48 10.34 -8.11
N HIS A 36 -1.54 10.65 -7.35
CA HIS A 36 -2.88 10.91 -7.86
C HIS A 36 -3.48 9.74 -8.67
N CYS A 37 -3.35 8.52 -8.15
CA CYS A 37 -3.82 7.31 -8.82
C CYS A 37 -5.07 6.74 -8.15
N ALA A 38 -6.04 6.33 -8.96
CA ALA A 38 -7.19 5.56 -8.52
C ALA A 38 -6.87 4.07 -8.71
N LEU A 39 -6.52 3.40 -7.61
CA LEU A 39 -6.17 1.97 -7.56
C LEU A 39 -7.20 1.19 -6.72
N ASP A 40 -8.44 1.64 -6.79
CA ASP A 40 -9.56 1.04 -6.07
C ASP A 40 -9.76 -0.41 -6.54
N GLY A 41 -9.89 -1.35 -5.60
CA GLY A 41 -10.04 -2.76 -5.90
C GLY A 41 -8.78 -3.44 -6.45
N LEU A 42 -7.61 -2.79 -6.41
CA LEU A 42 -6.36 -3.36 -6.89
C LEU A 42 -5.97 -4.61 -6.10
N GLN A 43 -5.54 -5.64 -6.81
CA GLN A 43 -5.03 -6.88 -6.22
C GLN A 43 -3.50 -6.82 -6.16
N ILE A 44 -2.93 -6.85 -4.95
CA ILE A 44 -1.47 -6.80 -4.73
C ILE A 44 -1.00 -7.95 -3.81
N TYR A 45 -1.62 -9.12 -3.92
CA TYR A 45 -1.27 -10.28 -3.09
C TYR A 45 0.22 -10.60 -3.18
N GLY A 46 0.88 -10.73 -2.03
CA GLY A 46 2.31 -11.04 -1.95
C GLY A 46 3.24 -10.02 -2.62
N ALA A 47 2.74 -8.87 -3.08
CA ALA A 47 3.56 -7.86 -3.74
C ALA A 47 4.52 -7.20 -2.74
N ILE A 48 5.70 -6.82 -3.23
CA ILE A 48 6.74 -6.20 -2.40
C ILE A 48 7.03 -4.80 -2.92
N PHE A 49 6.92 -3.81 -2.04
CA PHE A 49 7.25 -2.41 -2.31
C PHE A 49 8.41 -1.99 -1.41
N THR A 50 9.49 -1.50 -2.01
CA THR A 50 10.69 -1.05 -1.29
C THR A 50 11.01 0.39 -1.68
N ARG A 51 11.11 1.29 -0.69
CA ARG A 51 11.41 2.72 -0.88
C ARG A 51 10.48 3.39 -1.89
N CYS A 52 9.21 3.00 -1.87
CA CYS A 52 8.19 3.58 -2.76
C CYS A 52 7.46 4.74 -2.06
N HIS A 53 6.98 5.69 -2.86
CA HIS A 53 6.20 6.82 -2.39
C HIS A 53 4.81 6.81 -3.02
N PHE A 54 3.78 6.86 -2.18
CA PHE A 54 2.38 6.95 -2.55
C PHE A 54 1.84 8.29 -2.07
N GLU A 55 1.43 9.16 -2.99
CA GLU A 55 0.82 10.46 -2.68
C GLU A 55 -0.56 10.56 -3.30
N LYS A 56 -1.59 10.80 -2.47
CA LYS A 56 -2.99 10.96 -2.94
C LYS A 56 -3.43 9.79 -3.82
N VAL A 57 -3.10 8.58 -3.38
CA VAL A 57 -3.49 7.32 -4.04
C VAL A 57 -4.71 6.76 -3.33
N SER A 58 -5.71 6.32 -4.10
CA SER A 58 -6.80 5.49 -3.56
C SER A 58 -6.41 4.03 -3.62
N LEU A 59 -6.33 3.37 -2.47
CA LEU A 59 -6.28 1.92 -2.31
C LEU A 59 -7.60 1.41 -1.69
N TYR A 60 -8.69 2.13 -1.89
CA TYR A 60 -10.01 1.75 -1.41
C TYR A 60 -10.41 0.38 -1.96
N TRP A 61 -10.85 -0.53 -1.08
CA TRP A 61 -11.18 -1.92 -1.42
C TRP A 61 -10.05 -2.73 -2.11
N CYS A 62 -8.78 -2.31 -2.01
CA CYS A 62 -7.69 -3.16 -2.46
C CYS A 62 -7.62 -4.46 -1.65
N SER A 63 -7.01 -5.51 -2.21
CA SER A 63 -6.55 -6.65 -1.43
C SER A 63 -5.02 -6.70 -1.41
N ALA A 64 -4.46 -6.52 -0.22
CA ALA A 64 -3.03 -6.52 0.05
C ALA A 64 -2.61 -7.70 0.92
N PHE A 65 -3.32 -8.84 0.79
CA PHE A 65 -3.04 -10.03 1.57
C PHE A 65 -1.58 -10.48 1.38
N GLN A 66 -0.86 -10.58 2.51
CA GLN A 66 0.58 -10.89 2.56
C GLN A 66 1.51 -9.93 1.79
N ALA A 67 1.02 -8.75 1.40
CA ALA A 67 1.86 -7.74 0.76
C ALA A 67 2.89 -7.19 1.77
N THR A 68 4.07 -6.81 1.28
CA THR A 68 5.15 -6.28 2.12
C THR A 68 5.60 -4.91 1.64
N PHE A 69 5.62 -3.93 2.54
CA PHE A 69 6.07 -2.56 2.31
C PHE A 69 7.27 -2.28 3.21
N ILE A 70 8.37 -1.81 2.61
CA ILE A 70 9.64 -1.57 3.29
C ILE A 70 10.10 -0.16 2.94
N ASP A 71 10.37 0.66 3.96
CA ASP A 71 10.86 2.04 3.80
C ASP A 71 9.94 2.90 2.90
N CYS A 72 8.63 2.63 2.91
CA CYS A 72 7.65 3.30 2.05
C CYS A 72 6.99 4.51 2.74
N LYS A 73 6.48 5.45 1.93
CA LYS A 73 5.74 6.61 2.42
C LYS A 73 4.35 6.65 1.80
N PHE A 74 3.34 6.84 2.63
CA PHE A 74 1.96 7.06 2.24
C PHE A 74 1.53 8.45 2.71
N LEU A 75 1.18 9.33 1.78
CA LEU A 75 0.79 10.70 2.04
C LEU A 75 -0.59 10.95 1.45
N ARG A 76 -1.58 11.27 2.30
CA ARG A 76 -2.96 11.58 1.90
C ARG A 76 -3.60 10.44 1.08
N CYS A 77 -3.26 9.20 1.41
CA CYS A 77 -3.80 8.03 0.73
C CYS A 77 -5.10 7.56 1.39
N ASP A 78 -5.99 6.99 0.59
CA ASP A 78 -7.14 6.24 1.09
C ASP A 78 -6.71 4.77 1.26
N LEU A 79 -6.67 4.31 2.51
CA LEU A 79 -6.28 2.95 2.90
C LEU A 79 -7.49 2.19 3.45
N ARG A 80 -8.71 2.46 3.01
CA ARG A 80 -9.91 1.67 3.35
C ARG A 80 -10.01 0.41 2.48
N GLY A 81 -8.99 -0.44 2.58
CA GLY A 81 -8.87 -1.73 1.90
C GLY A 81 -8.66 -2.91 2.85
N ASP A 82 -8.15 -4.01 2.31
CA ASP A 82 -7.80 -5.22 3.06
C ASP A 82 -6.27 -5.38 3.13
N PHE A 83 -5.75 -5.39 4.37
CA PHE A 83 -4.34 -5.56 4.70
C PHE A 83 -4.08 -6.79 5.58
N ILE A 84 -4.89 -7.84 5.46
CA ILE A 84 -4.69 -9.09 6.20
C ILE A 84 -3.28 -9.64 5.97
N GLU A 85 -2.56 -9.95 7.07
CA GLU A 85 -1.16 -10.44 7.03
C GLU A 85 -0.16 -9.53 6.32
N ALA A 86 -0.54 -8.29 5.99
CA ALA A 86 0.37 -7.34 5.37
C ALA A 86 1.47 -6.91 6.34
N ARG A 87 2.64 -6.58 5.80
CA ARG A 87 3.81 -6.16 6.58
C ARG A 87 4.22 -4.77 6.19
N PHE A 88 4.33 -3.88 7.17
CA PHE A 88 4.88 -2.53 7.00
C PHE A 88 6.13 -2.39 7.85
N ILE A 89 7.27 -2.13 7.22
CA ILE A 89 8.57 -2.03 7.89
C ILE A 89 9.14 -0.65 7.58
N ARG A 90 9.36 0.16 8.63
CA ARG A 90 9.87 1.53 8.55
C ARG A 90 9.07 2.41 7.57
N CYS A 91 7.76 2.26 7.60
CA CYS A 91 6.85 3.01 6.74
C CYS A 91 6.30 4.25 7.45
N GLY A 92 6.05 5.31 6.69
CA GLY A 92 5.41 6.53 7.16
C GLY A 92 3.99 6.67 6.60
N PHE A 93 3.04 7.03 7.45
CA PHE A 93 1.66 7.34 7.09
C PHE A 93 1.32 8.76 7.52
N ASP A 94 1.06 9.65 6.57
CA ASP A 94 0.67 11.03 6.87
C ASP A 94 -0.66 11.37 6.22
N GLN A 95 -1.62 11.79 7.05
CA GLN A 95 -2.97 12.18 6.62
C GLN A 95 -3.69 11.09 5.80
N CYS A 96 -3.42 9.82 6.11
CA CYS A 96 -4.08 8.69 5.45
C CYS A 96 -5.46 8.39 6.07
N GLU A 97 -6.41 8.00 5.22
CA GLU A 97 -7.74 7.59 5.63
C GLU A 97 -7.77 6.09 5.91
N THR A 98 -8.35 5.70 7.05
CA THR A 98 -8.64 4.32 7.44
C THR A 98 -9.96 4.27 8.19
N GLY A 99 -10.49 3.07 8.43
CA GLY A 99 -11.70 2.87 9.22
C GLY A 99 -12.85 2.41 8.34
N ASP A 100 -14.02 3.01 8.53
CA ASP A 100 -15.22 2.57 7.83
C ASP A 100 -15.25 3.09 6.39
N ASN A 101 -15.61 2.20 5.50
CA ASN A 101 -15.89 2.47 4.11
C ASN A 101 -17.33 3.01 3.99
N ASN A 102 -17.70 3.52 2.81
CA ASN A 102 -19.01 4.18 2.62
C ASN A 102 -20.23 3.25 2.76
N LEU A 103 -20.01 1.94 2.92
CA LEU A 103 -21.02 0.92 3.14
C LEU A 103 -20.96 0.32 4.57
N GLY A 104 -20.16 0.89 5.47
CA GLY A 104 -19.99 0.41 6.84
C GLY A 104 -19.05 -0.80 6.99
N GLY A 105 -18.35 -1.21 5.94
CA GLY A 105 -17.27 -2.20 6.02
C GLY A 105 -16.01 -1.57 6.60
N LYS A 106 -15.23 -2.30 7.39
CA LYS A 106 -14.04 -1.79 8.06
C LYS A 106 -12.79 -2.02 7.21
N THR A 107 -11.77 -1.19 7.37
CA THR A 107 -10.42 -1.54 6.93
C THR A 107 -9.95 -2.80 7.68
N GLU A 108 -9.51 -3.82 6.95
CA GLU A 108 -9.05 -5.09 7.53
C GLU A 108 -7.56 -5.04 7.85
N TRP A 109 -7.22 -5.40 9.09
CA TRP A 109 -5.84 -5.38 9.59
C TRP A 109 -5.45 -6.68 10.29
N THR A 110 -6.25 -7.74 10.14
CA THR A 110 -6.04 -9.01 10.84
C THR A 110 -4.63 -9.53 10.55
N ASN A 111 -3.84 -9.75 11.60
CA ASN A 111 -2.43 -10.18 11.53
C ASN A 111 -1.49 -9.24 10.75
N ALA A 112 -1.91 -8.00 10.45
CA ALA A 112 -1.00 -7.01 9.89
C ALA A 112 0.09 -6.68 10.91
N VAL A 113 1.33 -6.58 10.44
CA VAL A 113 2.50 -6.32 11.29
C VAL A 113 3.11 -5.00 10.88
N THR A 114 3.38 -4.15 11.87
CA THR A 114 4.14 -2.92 11.65
C THR A 114 5.35 -2.83 12.57
N VAL A 115 6.48 -2.44 12.00
CA VAL A 115 7.80 -2.38 12.65
C VAL A 115 8.44 -1.05 12.28
N GLY A 116 8.85 -0.25 13.27
CA GLY A 116 9.48 1.06 13.06
C GLY A 116 8.65 2.07 12.25
N CYS A 117 7.32 1.92 12.22
CA CYS A 117 6.44 2.77 11.44
C CYS A 117 6.06 4.05 12.19
N VAL A 118 5.87 5.14 11.46
CA VAL A 118 5.43 6.43 12.01
C VAL A 118 4.09 6.82 11.39
N THR A 119 3.19 7.36 12.21
CA THR A 119 1.88 7.81 11.72
C THR A 119 1.45 9.13 12.35
N SER A 120 0.90 10.04 11.55
CA SER A 120 0.20 11.24 12.04
C SER A 120 -1.31 11.02 12.19
N THR A 121 -1.83 9.88 11.71
CA THR A 121 -3.24 9.47 11.85
C THR A 121 -3.35 8.23 12.74
N PRO A 122 -4.44 8.08 13.51
CA PRO A 122 -4.67 6.88 14.30
C PRO A 122 -4.96 5.71 13.34
N LEU A 123 -3.96 4.86 13.11
CA LEU A 123 -4.12 3.61 12.39
C LEU A 123 -4.44 2.50 13.41
N PRO A 124 -5.45 1.65 13.18
CA PRO A 124 -5.76 0.52 14.07
C PRO A 124 -4.77 -0.65 13.88
N ILE A 125 -3.49 -0.33 13.65
CA ILE A 125 -2.40 -1.29 13.49
C ILE A 125 -1.68 -1.47 14.83
N ILE A 126 -1.20 -2.69 15.09
CA ILE A 126 -0.32 -2.93 16.23
C ILE A 126 1.08 -2.46 15.83
N LEU A 127 1.48 -1.30 16.37
CA LEU A 127 2.87 -0.83 16.31
C LEU A 127 3.72 -1.74 17.21
N ARG A 128 4.63 -2.51 16.61
CA ARG A 128 5.69 -3.18 17.37
C ARG A 128 6.91 -2.27 17.37
N GLU A 129 7.44 -2.02 18.55
CA GLU A 129 8.74 -1.38 18.71
C GLU A 129 9.81 -2.32 18.14
N ASP A 130 10.86 -1.73 17.55
CA ASP A 130 12.00 -2.49 17.04
C ASP A 130 12.67 -3.19 18.24
N GLU A 131 12.65 -4.53 18.30
CA GLU A 131 13.43 -5.32 19.27
C GLU A 131 14.94 -5.23 19.01
#